data_AF-A0A9N9BIZ8-F1
#
_entry.id   AF-A0A9N9BIZ8-F1
#
_cell.length_a   1.000
_cell.length_b   1.000
_cell.length_c   1.000
_cell.angle_alpha   90.00
_cell.angle_beta   90.00
_cell.angle_gamma   90.00
#
_symmetry.space_group_name_H-M   'P 1'
#
loop_
_entity.id
_entity.type
_entity.pdbx_description
1 polymer ?
#
loop_
_entity_poly.entity_id
_entity_poly.type
_entity_poly.pdbx_seq_one_letter_code
_entity_poly.pdbx_strand_id
1 'polypeptide(L)'
;AYLLARSSWSRAEAPIEIGDLSREESLNYLINKRGIKTVKEGKIDTTEAEKLFDLVGGRIVDLKSVTDKYLKGISIEVIEHEILVKVEDKFRTAKLLKDDEHHEVGKRIIGALRDSGELSRTAFEEFFKTRQEANEVLETNVFAYHPEKNTVTFHSRSIECYIRENASIFIK
;
A
#
# COMPACT_ATOMS: atom_id res chain seq x y z
N ALA A 1 -13.94 29.06 -35.08
CA ALA A 1 -14.29 28.89 -33.66
C ALA A 1 -13.89 27.48 -33.24
N TYR A 2 -12.85 27.32 -32.41
CA TYR A 2 -12.48 26.03 -31.85
C TYR A 2 -13.45 25.71 -30.71
N LEU A 3 -14.35 24.76 -30.93
CA LEU A 3 -15.09 24.10 -29.86
C LEU A 3 -14.06 23.30 -29.05
N LEU A 4 -13.57 23.87 -27.95
CA LEU A 4 -12.87 23.10 -26.93
C LEU A 4 -13.87 22.06 -26.42
N ALA A 5 -13.73 20.81 -26.88
CA ALA A 5 -14.46 19.69 -26.36
C ALA A 5 -14.21 19.63 -24.85
N ARG A 6 -15.21 20.00 -24.06
CA ARG A 6 -15.18 19.84 -22.61
C ARG A 6 -15.05 18.35 -22.34
N SER A 7 -13.88 17.92 -21.87
CA SER A 7 -13.62 16.51 -21.57
C SER A 7 -14.64 16.02 -20.54
N SER A 8 -15.00 14.74 -20.58
CA SER A 8 -15.91 14.15 -19.59
C SER A 8 -15.44 14.39 -18.15
N TRP A 9 -14.13 14.54 -17.96
CA TRP A 9 -13.49 14.88 -16.69
C TRP A 9 -13.88 16.28 -16.16
N SER A 10 -14.10 17.26 -17.05
CA SER A 10 -14.50 18.61 -16.63
C SER A 10 -15.96 18.69 -16.14
N ARG A 11 -16.72 17.60 -16.28
CA ARG A 11 -18.12 17.48 -15.85
C ARG A 11 -18.29 16.47 -14.71
N ALA A 12 -17.22 15.80 -14.31
CA ALA A 12 -17.26 14.85 -13.21
C ALA A 12 -17.42 15.62 -11.89
N GLU A 13 -18.21 15.05 -10.99
CA GLU A 13 -18.23 15.49 -9.59
C GLU A 13 -16.88 15.16 -8.93
N ALA A 14 -16.57 15.82 -7.82
CA ALA A 14 -15.33 15.57 -7.10
C ALA A 14 -15.21 14.06 -6.77
N PRO A 15 -14.04 13.44 -7.00
CA PRO A 15 -13.86 12.03 -6.70
C PRO A 15 -14.01 11.81 -5.19
N ILE A 16 -14.73 10.75 -4.82
CA ILE A 16 -14.79 10.29 -3.42
C ILE A 16 -13.65 9.31 -3.20
N GLU A 17 -12.77 9.63 -2.26
CA GLU A 17 -11.69 8.73 -1.88
C GLU A 17 -12.15 7.77 -0.77
N ILE A 18 -11.96 6.46 -0.99
CA ILE A 18 -12.21 5.44 0.03
C ILE A 18 -10.87 5.03 0.60
N GLY A 19 -10.58 5.51 1.81
CA GLY A 19 -9.35 5.18 2.54
C GLY A 19 -9.38 3.81 3.21
N ASP A 20 -8.27 3.50 3.86
CA ASP A 20 -8.12 2.31 4.71
C ASP A 20 -8.92 2.46 6.01
N LEU A 21 -9.34 1.32 6.58
CA LEU A 21 -9.95 1.26 7.91
C LEU A 21 -8.94 1.66 8.99
N SER A 22 -9.43 2.22 10.11
CA SER A 22 -8.60 2.45 11.29
C SER A 22 -8.09 1.13 11.88
N ARG A 23 -7.08 1.19 12.77
CA ARG A 23 -6.63 0.01 13.51
C ARG A 23 -7.77 -0.61 14.31
N GLU A 24 -8.57 0.20 15.01
CA GLU A 24 -9.71 -0.32 15.78
C GLU A 24 -10.75 -0.98 14.88
N GLU A 25 -11.10 -0.34 13.76
CA GLU A 25 -12.08 -0.87 12.80
C GLU A 25 -11.60 -2.18 12.17
N SER A 26 -10.31 -2.24 11.82
CA SER A 26 -9.67 -3.42 11.22
C SER A 26 -9.61 -4.59 12.20
N LEU A 27 -9.19 -4.34 13.44
CA LEU A 27 -9.13 -5.38 14.46
C LEU A 27 -10.55 -5.84 14.86
N ASN A 28 -11.50 -4.93 14.97
CA ASN A 28 -12.90 -5.28 15.20
C ASN A 28 -13.45 -6.15 14.05
N TYR A 29 -13.13 -5.81 12.80
CA TYR A 29 -13.46 -6.62 11.65
C TYR A 29 -12.87 -8.04 11.77
N LEU A 30 -11.57 -8.16 12.03
CA LEU A 30 -10.88 -9.46 12.14
C LEU A 30 -11.41 -10.31 13.31
N ILE A 31 -11.55 -9.71 14.50
CA ILE A 31 -11.88 -10.42 15.74
C ILE A 31 -13.36 -10.75 15.80
N ASN A 32 -14.23 -9.75 15.60
CA ASN A 32 -15.66 -9.90 15.88
C ASN A 32 -16.44 -10.32 14.63
N LYS A 33 -16.11 -9.77 13.46
CA LYS A 33 -16.82 -10.13 12.22
C LYS A 33 -16.27 -11.39 11.57
N ARG A 34 -14.95 -11.58 11.59
CA ARG A 34 -14.29 -12.75 10.96
C ARG A 34 -13.97 -13.88 11.94
N GLY A 35 -14.06 -13.64 13.24
CA GLY A 35 -13.86 -14.67 14.25
C GLY A 35 -12.40 -15.08 14.45
N ILE A 36 -11.43 -14.22 14.11
CA ILE A 36 -10.00 -14.49 14.31
C ILE A 36 -9.65 -14.20 15.78
N LYS A 37 -10.11 -15.09 16.65
CA LYS A 37 -9.78 -15.11 18.07
C LYS A 37 -9.73 -16.55 18.55
N THR A 38 -8.75 -16.83 19.41
CA THR A 38 -8.69 -18.10 20.12
C THR A 38 -8.85 -17.86 21.60
N VAL A 39 -9.08 -18.93 22.38
CA VAL A 39 -9.08 -18.84 23.84
C VAL A 39 -7.85 -19.58 24.34
N LYS A 40 -6.92 -18.85 24.96
CA LYS A 40 -5.73 -19.41 25.61
C LYS A 40 -5.82 -19.11 27.10
N GLU A 41 -5.75 -20.15 27.93
CA GLU A 41 -5.77 -20.02 29.39
C GLU A 41 -6.97 -19.21 29.93
N GLY A 42 -8.13 -19.35 29.29
CA GLY A 42 -9.36 -18.63 29.66
C GLY A 42 -9.40 -17.16 29.24
N LYS A 43 -8.41 -16.67 28.47
CA LYS A 43 -8.37 -15.31 27.91
C LYS A 43 -8.55 -15.35 26.39
N ILE A 44 -9.20 -14.32 25.86
CA ILE A 44 -9.29 -14.12 24.41
C ILE A 44 -7.89 -13.74 23.91
N ASP A 45 -7.37 -14.55 23.00
CA ASP A 45 -6.14 -14.32 22.29
C ASP A 45 -6.43 -13.80 20.87
N THR A 46 -5.94 -12.60 20.60
CA THR A 46 -6.09 -11.86 19.34
C THR A 46 -4.78 -11.72 18.58
N THR A 47 -3.70 -12.38 19.02
CA THR A 47 -2.36 -12.24 18.42
C THR A 47 -2.35 -12.50 16.91
N GLU A 48 -3.09 -13.50 16.43
CA GLU A 48 -3.15 -13.81 15.00
C GLU A 48 -3.88 -12.71 14.21
N ALA A 49 -4.91 -12.08 14.79
CA ALA A 49 -5.56 -10.92 14.16
C ALA A 49 -4.62 -9.72 14.08
N GLU A 50 -3.81 -9.48 15.12
CA GLU A 50 -2.81 -8.41 15.12
C GLU A 50 -1.73 -8.66 14.07
N LYS A 51 -1.21 -9.88 13.94
CA LYS A 51 -0.25 -10.25 12.89
C LYS A 51 -0.81 -10.01 11.49
N LEU A 52 -2.05 -10.43 11.23
CA LEU A 52 -2.70 -10.20 9.94
C LEU A 52 -2.87 -8.70 9.67
N PHE A 53 -3.26 -7.91 10.67
CA PHE A 53 -3.35 -6.45 10.53
C PHE A 53 -1.97 -5.82 10.27
N ASP A 54 -0.94 -6.20 11.01
CA ASP A 54 0.41 -5.63 10.85
C ASP A 54 1.00 -5.94 9.47
N LEU A 55 0.59 -7.05 8.85
CA LEU A 55 1.01 -7.47 7.51
C LEU A 55 0.36 -6.66 6.38
N VAL A 56 -0.95 -6.38 6.45
CA VAL A 56 -1.70 -5.76 5.33
C VAL A 56 -2.34 -4.40 5.63
N GLY A 57 -2.36 -3.98 6.90
CA GLY A 57 -2.97 -2.73 7.32
C GLY A 57 -4.50 -2.74 7.26
N GLY A 58 -5.08 -1.55 7.04
CA GLY A 58 -6.53 -1.33 7.09
C GLY A 58 -7.28 -1.56 5.79
N ARG A 59 -6.59 -1.95 4.71
CA ARG A 59 -7.22 -2.12 3.40
C ARG A 59 -8.18 -3.32 3.41
N ILE A 60 -9.47 -3.05 3.34
CA ILE A 60 -10.53 -4.07 3.54
C ILE A 60 -10.42 -5.27 2.58
N VAL A 61 -9.99 -5.04 1.33
CA VAL A 61 -9.82 -6.10 0.34
C VAL A 61 -8.67 -7.03 0.73
N ASP A 62 -7.57 -6.47 1.23
CA ASP A 62 -6.41 -7.24 1.66
C ASP A 62 -6.69 -7.97 2.96
N LEU A 63 -7.30 -7.29 3.95
CA LEU A 63 -7.79 -7.89 5.19
C LEU A 63 -8.71 -9.08 4.90
N LYS A 64 -9.67 -8.92 3.99
CA LYS A 64 -10.55 -10.02 3.58
C LYS A 64 -9.76 -11.18 2.99
N SER A 65 -8.84 -10.89 2.06
CA SER A 65 -8.04 -11.89 1.34
C SER A 65 -7.18 -12.72 2.28
N VAL A 66 -6.42 -12.08 3.18
CA VAL A 66 -5.56 -12.80 4.13
C VAL A 66 -6.38 -13.61 5.12
N THR A 67 -7.50 -13.07 5.57
CA THR A 67 -8.38 -13.77 6.51
C THR A 67 -9.04 -14.98 5.88
N ASP A 68 -9.47 -14.88 4.61
CA ASP A 68 -10.03 -16.02 3.87
C ASP A 68 -9.03 -17.18 3.75
N LYS A 69 -7.74 -16.86 3.54
CA LYS A 69 -6.66 -17.85 3.46
C LYS A 69 -6.37 -18.48 4.82
N TYR A 70 -6.24 -17.65 5.85
CA TYR A 70 -5.99 -18.09 7.21
C TYR A 70 -7.09 -19.05 7.70
N LEU A 71 -8.37 -18.71 7.46
CA LEU A 71 -9.51 -19.57 7.82
C LEU A 71 -9.55 -20.90 7.04
N LYS A 72 -8.84 -21.01 5.91
CA LYS A 72 -8.65 -22.27 5.17
C LYS A 72 -7.49 -23.11 5.72
N GLY A 73 -6.87 -22.69 6.82
CA GLY A 73 -5.76 -23.40 7.46
C GLY A 73 -4.40 -23.11 6.83
N ILE A 74 -4.28 -22.09 5.98
CA ILE A 74 -2.98 -21.63 5.47
C ILE A 74 -2.28 -20.85 6.58
N SER A 75 -1.02 -21.16 6.85
CA SER A 75 -0.26 -20.48 7.91
C SER A 75 0.03 -19.02 7.55
N ILE A 76 0.22 -18.17 8.56
CA ILE A 76 0.50 -16.74 8.35
C ILE A 76 1.79 -16.55 7.57
N GLU A 77 2.81 -17.38 7.81
CA GLU A 77 4.11 -17.30 7.14
C GLU A 77 3.99 -17.55 5.63
N VAL A 78 3.13 -18.49 5.21
CA VAL A 78 2.84 -18.73 3.79
C VAL A 78 2.07 -17.56 3.18
N ILE A 79 1.09 -17.01 3.91
CA ILE A 79 0.32 -15.84 3.47
C ILE A 79 1.21 -14.60 3.29
N GLU A 80 2.11 -14.37 4.24
CA GLU A 80 3.10 -13.30 4.23
C GLU A 80 4.02 -13.43 3.01
N HIS A 81 4.60 -14.61 2.80
CA HIS A 81 5.45 -14.86 1.63
C HIS A 81 4.71 -14.58 0.32
N GLU A 82 3.48 -15.07 0.16
CA GLU A 82 2.68 -14.82 -1.04
C GLU A 82 2.37 -13.33 -1.26
N ILE A 83 2.19 -12.55 -0.19
CA ILE A 83 2.00 -11.11 -0.28
C ILE A 83 3.29 -10.42 -0.71
N LEU A 84 4.42 -10.76 -0.09
CA LEU A 84 5.70 -10.14 -0.38
C LEU A 84 6.15 -10.41 -1.82
N VAL A 85 5.87 -11.60 -2.37
CA VAL A 85 6.11 -11.90 -3.80
C VAL A 85 5.30 -10.95 -4.70
N LYS A 86 4.01 -10.73 -4.40
CA LYS A 86 3.18 -9.79 -5.17
C LYS A 86 3.65 -8.35 -5.02
N VAL A 87 4.16 -7.97 -3.86
CA VAL A 87 4.74 -6.64 -3.66
C VAL A 87 6.02 -6.51 -4.48
N GLU A 88 6.90 -7.50 -4.47
CA GLU A 88 8.11 -7.52 -5.30
C GLU A 88 7.77 -7.36 -6.79
N ASP A 89 6.74 -8.05 -7.28
CA ASP A 89 6.28 -7.91 -8.67
C ASP A 89 5.88 -6.47 -9.02
N LYS A 90 5.27 -5.74 -8.07
CA LYS A 90 4.98 -4.31 -8.24
C LYS A 90 6.26 -3.48 -8.31
N PHE A 91 7.23 -3.73 -7.42
CA PHE A 91 8.52 -3.04 -7.44
C PHE A 91 9.29 -3.29 -8.75
N ARG A 92 9.24 -4.52 -9.26
CA ARG A 92 9.82 -4.90 -10.55
C ARG A 92 9.12 -4.19 -11.71
N THR A 93 7.79 -4.16 -11.70
CA THR A 93 6.99 -3.44 -12.72
C THR A 93 7.29 -1.94 -12.69
N ALA A 94 7.47 -1.38 -11.50
CA ALA A 94 7.85 0.01 -11.27
C ALA A 94 9.33 0.31 -11.54
N LYS A 95 10.14 -0.72 -11.87
CA LYS A 95 11.59 -0.61 -12.09
C LYS A 95 12.32 0.03 -10.91
N LEU A 96 11.91 -0.32 -9.68
CA LEU A 96 12.46 0.25 -8.44
C LEU A 96 13.48 -0.68 -7.76
N LEU A 97 13.66 -1.92 -8.25
CA LEU A 97 14.63 -2.85 -7.69
C LEU A 97 16.07 -2.43 -8.04
N LYS A 98 17.05 -3.05 -7.38
CA LYS A 98 18.45 -2.72 -7.60
C LYS A 98 18.81 -2.87 -9.09
N ASP A 99 19.57 -1.91 -9.60
CA ASP A 99 20.05 -1.83 -10.99
C ASP A 99 18.96 -1.54 -12.05
N ASP A 100 17.69 -1.38 -11.65
CA ASP A 100 16.62 -0.91 -12.53
C ASP A 100 16.64 0.61 -12.74
N GLU A 101 15.96 1.05 -13.80
CA GLU A 101 15.92 2.44 -14.28
C GLU A 101 15.52 3.47 -13.21
N HIS A 102 14.53 3.14 -12.37
CA HIS A 102 14.00 4.05 -11.35
C HIS A 102 14.52 3.76 -9.95
N HIS A 103 15.55 2.91 -9.79
CA HIS A 103 16.05 2.50 -8.48
C HIS A 103 16.45 3.69 -7.59
N GLU A 104 17.35 4.55 -8.07
CA GLU A 104 17.86 5.69 -7.30
C GLU A 104 16.78 6.74 -7.02
N VAL A 105 15.85 6.92 -7.95
CA VAL A 105 14.69 7.79 -7.80
C VAL A 105 13.77 7.23 -6.70
N GLY A 106 13.46 5.94 -6.78
CA GLY A 106 12.67 5.19 -5.81
C GLY A 106 13.24 5.29 -4.40
N LYS A 107 14.55 5.09 -4.24
CA LYS A 107 15.22 5.23 -2.93
C LYS A 107 14.98 6.59 -2.30
N ARG A 108 15.07 7.67 -3.08
CA ARG A 108 14.86 9.04 -2.57
C ARG A 108 13.41 9.25 -2.16
N ILE A 109 12.45 8.78 -2.96
CA ILE A 109 11.02 8.86 -2.65
C ILE A 109 10.70 8.07 -1.37
N ILE A 110 11.18 6.83 -1.29
CA ILE A 110 11.00 5.95 -0.12
C ILE A 110 11.60 6.61 1.14
N GLY A 111 12.79 7.18 1.04
CA GLY A 111 13.42 7.92 2.12
C GLY A 111 12.57 9.10 2.59
N ALA A 112 12.14 9.93 1.64
CA ALA A 112 11.31 11.10 1.95
C ALA A 112 9.97 10.72 2.58
N LEU A 113 9.27 9.71 2.04
CA LEU A 113 8.02 9.19 2.60
C LEU A 113 8.19 8.58 3.98
N ARG A 114 9.32 7.93 4.28
CA ARG A 114 9.58 7.40 5.62
C ARG A 114 9.77 8.53 6.65
N ASP A 115 10.35 9.65 6.23
CA ASP A 115 10.65 10.77 7.12
C ASP A 115 9.42 11.69 7.33
N SER A 116 8.60 11.91 6.30
CA SER A 116 7.43 12.81 6.36
C SER A 116 6.07 12.11 6.45
N GLY A 117 5.99 10.81 6.13
CA GLY A 117 4.74 10.05 6.01
C GLY A 117 4.01 10.26 4.67
N GLU A 118 4.07 11.47 4.12
CA GLU A 118 3.45 11.84 2.85
C GLU A 118 4.27 12.89 2.08
N LEU A 119 4.11 12.93 0.76
CA LEU A 119 4.69 13.95 -0.11
C LEU A 119 3.57 14.72 -0.81
N SER A 120 3.76 16.01 -1.09
CA SER A 120 2.87 16.67 -2.06
C SER A 120 3.05 16.05 -3.44
N ARG A 121 2.00 16.06 -4.27
CA ARG A 121 2.10 15.58 -5.65
C ARG A 121 3.23 16.24 -6.43
N THR A 122 3.45 17.54 -6.25
CA THR A 122 4.53 18.26 -6.93
C THR A 122 5.90 17.81 -6.47
N ALA A 123 6.10 17.62 -5.16
CA ALA A 123 7.37 17.11 -4.64
C ALA A 123 7.65 15.68 -5.14
N PHE A 124 6.61 14.85 -5.27
CA PHE A 124 6.74 13.53 -5.89
C PHE A 124 7.14 13.62 -7.38
N GLU A 125 6.47 14.47 -8.16
CA GLU A 125 6.76 14.65 -9.60
C GLU A 125 8.18 15.20 -9.85
N GLU A 126 8.73 16.02 -8.95
CA GLU A 126 10.09 16.59 -9.04
C GLU A 126 11.21 15.55 -9.00
N PHE A 127 10.94 14.33 -8.53
CA PHE A 127 11.92 13.24 -8.57
C PHE A 127 12.14 12.66 -9.97
N PHE A 128 11.24 12.95 -10.92
CA PHE A 128 11.25 12.40 -12.28
C PHE A 128 11.60 13.46 -13.32
N LYS A 129 12.04 13.03 -14.51
CA LYS A 129 12.33 13.98 -15.61
C LYS A 129 11.07 14.50 -16.25
N THR A 130 10.03 13.67 -16.29
CA THR A 130 8.74 14.01 -16.87
C THR A 130 7.60 13.59 -15.96
N ARG A 131 6.46 14.29 -16.07
CA ARG A 131 5.22 13.89 -15.39
C ARG A 131 4.70 12.53 -15.85
N GLN A 132 5.02 12.13 -17.08
CA GLN A 132 4.61 10.83 -17.61
C GLN A 132 5.29 9.70 -16.84
N GLU A 133 6.61 9.78 -16.63
CA GLU A 133 7.35 8.81 -15.81
C GLU A 133 6.79 8.70 -14.39
N ALA A 134 6.48 9.85 -13.76
CA ALA A 134 5.87 9.87 -12.43
C ALA A 134 4.51 9.16 -12.40
N ASN A 135 3.68 9.37 -13.42
CA ASN A 135 2.38 8.71 -13.54
C ASN A 135 2.52 7.20 -13.80
N GLU A 136 3.46 6.79 -14.66
CA GLU A 136 3.75 5.36 -14.94
C GLU A 136 4.14 4.63 -13.64
N VAL A 137 4.94 5.26 -12.77
CA VAL A 137 5.27 4.69 -11.46
C VAL A 137 4.05 4.63 -10.53
N LEU A 138 3.18 5.65 -10.51
CA LEU A 138 1.95 5.63 -9.72
C LEU A 138 1.00 4.49 -10.14
N GLU A 139 0.91 4.18 -11.45
CA GLU A 139 0.05 3.12 -11.98
C GLU A 139 0.45 1.71 -11.49
N THR A 140 1.68 1.53 -11.01
CA THR A 140 2.16 0.24 -10.47
C THR A 140 1.65 -0.09 -9.07
N ASN A 141 1.00 0.88 -8.40
CA ASN A 141 0.48 0.72 -7.04
C ASN A 141 1.54 0.36 -5.98
N VAL A 142 2.78 0.83 -6.17
CA VAL A 142 3.78 0.94 -5.09
C VAL A 142 3.52 2.19 -4.25
N PHE A 143 3.15 3.28 -4.91
CA PHE A 143 2.70 4.52 -4.28
C PHE A 143 1.22 4.75 -4.56
N ALA A 144 0.57 5.55 -3.73
CA ALA A 144 -0.81 5.97 -3.91
C ALA A 144 -0.90 7.49 -3.97
N TYR A 145 -1.63 8.01 -4.96
CA TYR A 145 -2.02 9.40 -5.03
C TYR A 145 -3.39 9.59 -4.36
N HIS A 146 -3.48 10.58 -3.49
CA HIS A 146 -4.68 10.97 -2.73
C HIS A 146 -5.22 12.30 -3.29
N PRO A 147 -6.22 12.29 -4.18
CA PRO A 147 -6.70 13.50 -4.85
C PRO A 147 -7.23 14.57 -3.88
N GLU A 148 -7.86 14.15 -2.78
CA GLU A 148 -8.45 15.07 -1.81
C GLU A 148 -7.40 15.95 -1.13
N LYS A 149 -6.25 15.36 -0.79
CA LYS A 149 -5.12 16.04 -0.13
C LYS A 149 -4.06 16.54 -1.11
N ASN A 150 -4.13 16.06 -2.35
CA ASN A 150 -3.09 16.22 -3.36
C ASN A 150 -1.72 15.73 -2.88
N THR A 151 -1.70 14.59 -2.18
CA THR A 151 -0.48 13.97 -1.63
C THR A 151 -0.25 12.58 -2.19
N VAL A 152 0.97 12.07 -2.01
CA VAL A 152 1.41 10.73 -2.36
C VAL A 152 1.92 10.03 -1.11
N THR A 153 1.53 8.76 -0.92
CA THR A 153 1.99 7.89 0.18
C THR A 153 2.38 6.51 -0.35
N PHE A 154 2.80 5.59 0.53
CA PHE A 154 2.86 4.17 0.19
C PHE A 154 1.46 3.62 -0.06
N HIS A 155 1.32 2.77 -1.09
CA HIS A 155 -0.01 2.27 -1.45
C HIS A 155 -0.63 1.35 -0.40
N SER A 156 0.18 0.58 0.34
CA SER A 156 -0.31 -0.28 1.41
C SER A 156 0.78 -0.60 2.43
N ARG A 157 0.34 -1.09 3.60
CA ARG A 157 1.24 -1.53 4.67
C ARG A 157 2.19 -2.64 4.23
N SER A 158 1.76 -3.55 3.36
CA SER A 158 2.61 -4.62 2.86
C SER A 158 3.81 -4.10 2.05
N ILE A 159 3.68 -2.94 1.39
CA ILE A 159 4.80 -2.28 0.72
C ILE A 159 5.82 -1.76 1.74
N GLU A 160 5.35 -1.15 2.82
CA GLU A 160 6.23 -0.74 3.92
C GLU A 160 6.96 -1.94 4.55
N CYS A 161 6.26 -3.05 4.77
CA CYS A 161 6.85 -4.29 5.29
C CYS A 161 7.95 -4.81 4.36
N TYR A 162 7.67 -4.89 3.05
CA TYR A 162 8.65 -5.31 2.04
C TYR A 162 9.91 -4.43 2.03
N ILE A 163 9.73 -3.09 2.08
CA ILE A 163 10.85 -2.14 2.12
C ILE A 163 11.70 -2.36 3.39
N ARG A 164 11.06 -2.58 4.54
CA ARG A 164 11.74 -2.80 5.82
C ARG A 164 12.56 -4.10 5.81
N GLU A 165 12.01 -5.17 5.27
CA GLU A 165 12.72 -6.45 5.13
C GLU A 165 13.88 -6.38 4.14
N ASN A 166 13.73 -5.55 3.10
CA ASN A 166 14.72 -5.33 2.06
C ASN A 166 15.46 -4.00 2.23
N ALA A 167 15.65 -3.56 3.48
CA ALA A 167 16.26 -2.26 3.80
C ALA A 167 17.65 -2.08 3.16
N SER A 168 18.41 -3.16 2.93
CA SER A 168 19.71 -3.09 2.26
C SER A 168 19.63 -2.61 0.80
N ILE A 169 18.47 -2.78 0.15
CA ILE A 169 18.19 -2.33 -1.22
C ILE A 169 17.78 -0.85 -1.20
N PHE A 170 16.98 -0.43 -0.21
CA PHE A 170 16.30 0.87 -0.25
C PHE A 170 16.83 1.93 0.73
N ILE A 171 17.49 1.54 1.82
CA ILE A 171 17.78 2.38 3.01
C ILE A 171 19.30 2.60 3.22
N LYS A 172 20.13 2.41 2.18
CA LYS A 172 21.55 2.76 2.21
C LYS A 172 21.86 4.09 1.54
#